data_AF-A0A166GLZ2-F1
#
_entry.id   AF-A0A166GLZ2-F1
#
_cell.length_a   1.000
_cell.length_b   1.000
_cell.length_c   1.000
_cell.angle_alpha   90.00
_cell.angle_beta   90.00
_cell.angle_gamma   90.00
#
_symmetry.space_group_name_H-M   'P 1'
#
loop_
_entity.id
_entity.type
_entity.pdbx_description
1 polymer ?
#
loop_
_entity_poly.entity_id
_entity_poly.type
_entity_poly.pdbx_seq_one_letter_code
_entity_poly.pdbx_strand_id
1 'polypeptide(L)'
;MVFNCCLALPCPYENEHYRTRPSDEGSDLSGKGSSDDVVLWLKQMAHDATYKLEIDSKARFCAGCFRPSVGLKVCSRCESVRYCSDQCQKRHWTHGHKEECISPEIPA
;
A
#
# COMPACT_ATOMS: atom_id res chain seq x y z
N MET A 1 -31.60 -24.96 -8.99
CA MET A 1 -30.28 -24.90 -8.33
C MET A 1 -29.25 -24.53 -9.39
N VAL A 2 -28.82 -23.28 -9.42
CA VAL A 2 -27.55 -22.79 -10.01
C VAL A 2 -27.24 -21.46 -9.33
N PHE A 3 -25.99 -21.30 -8.95
CA PHE A 3 -25.40 -20.23 -8.16
C PHE A 3 -25.58 -18.84 -8.80
N ASN A 4 -26.00 -17.84 -8.01
CA ASN A 4 -25.54 -16.48 -8.20
C ASN A 4 -25.61 -15.69 -6.88
N CYS A 5 -24.65 -15.97 -6.00
CA CYS A 5 -24.46 -15.25 -4.75
C CYS A 5 -23.56 -14.04 -5.01
N CYS A 6 -24.11 -12.97 -5.59
CA CYS A 6 -23.42 -11.67 -5.76
C CYS A 6 -24.38 -10.48 -5.57
N LEU A 7 -25.38 -10.63 -4.69
CA LEU A 7 -26.18 -9.51 -4.18
C LEU A 7 -25.75 -9.16 -2.76
N ALA A 8 -24.46 -8.89 -2.58
CA ALA A 8 -23.92 -8.29 -1.36
C ALA A 8 -23.66 -6.80 -1.64
N LEU A 9 -24.44 -5.99 -0.94
CA LEU A 9 -24.52 -4.54 -0.96
C LEU A 9 -23.15 -3.84 -0.88
N PRO A 10 -22.99 -2.65 -1.50
CA PRO A 10 -21.76 -1.87 -1.43
C PRO A 10 -21.42 -1.47 0.01
N CYS A 11 -20.15 -1.66 0.40
CA CYS A 11 -19.62 -1.22 1.68
C CYS A 11 -19.77 0.31 1.84
N PRO A 12 -20.25 0.81 3.00
CA PRO A 12 -20.40 2.24 3.28
C PRO A 12 -19.06 2.95 3.60
N TYR A 13 -17.94 2.46 3.07
CA TYR A 13 -16.62 3.10 3.19
C TYR A 13 -16.00 3.29 1.81
N GLU A 14 -16.74 3.97 0.92
CA GLU A 14 -16.12 4.73 -0.16
C GLU A 14 -15.61 6.06 0.41
N ASN A 15 -14.54 5.99 1.22
CA ASN A 15 -13.79 7.19 1.58
C ASN A 15 -12.64 7.38 0.60
N GLU A 16 -12.95 8.08 -0.49
CA GLU A 16 -12.21 9.28 -0.93
C GLU A 16 -10.67 9.20 -0.94
N HIS A 17 -10.10 8.10 -1.43
CA HIS A 17 -8.65 8.01 -1.65
C HIS A 17 -8.25 7.50 -3.04
N TYR A 18 -9.21 7.47 -3.99
CA TYR A 18 -8.92 7.22 -5.40
C TYR A 18 -9.40 8.33 -6.36
N ARG A 19 -9.92 9.45 -5.84
CA ARG A 19 -10.20 10.65 -6.63
C ARG A 19 -9.32 11.83 -6.24
N THR A 20 -8.05 11.71 -6.61
CA THR A 20 -7.35 12.86 -7.17
C THR A 20 -6.52 12.33 -8.35
N ARG A 21 -7.16 12.19 -9.52
CA ARG A 21 -6.48 12.68 -10.72
C ARG A 21 -6.13 14.13 -10.38
N PRO A 22 -4.87 14.58 -10.51
CA PRO A 22 -4.58 16.00 -10.38
C PRO A 22 -5.36 16.70 -11.49
N SER A 23 -6.52 17.24 -11.13
CA SER A 23 -7.21 18.23 -11.92
C SER A 23 -6.52 19.54 -11.61
N ASP A 24 -5.83 20.08 -12.61
CA ASP A 24 -5.86 21.51 -12.92
C ASP A 24 -5.59 22.49 -11.77
N GLU A 25 -4.47 22.34 -11.06
CA GLU A 25 -3.88 23.50 -10.38
C GLU A 25 -3.03 24.27 -11.40
N GLY A 26 -3.67 25.31 -11.96
CA GLY A 26 -3.07 26.22 -12.91
C GLY A 26 -1.76 26.81 -12.38
N SER A 27 -0.68 26.58 -13.11
CA SER A 27 0.52 27.40 -13.03
C SER A 27 0.62 28.22 -14.30
N ASP A 28 0.59 29.53 -14.08
CA ASP A 28 0.89 30.61 -15.01
C ASP A 28 1.91 30.21 -16.10
N LEU A 29 1.46 30.10 -17.34
CA LEU A 29 2.32 29.89 -18.51
C LEU A 29 2.97 31.22 -18.91
N SER A 30 3.77 31.78 -18.00
CA SER A 30 4.73 32.83 -18.30
C SER A 30 6.14 32.33 -18.00
N GLY A 31 6.62 31.38 -18.81
CA GLY A 31 7.96 30.83 -18.71
C GLY A 31 8.56 30.58 -20.09
N LYS A 32 9.52 31.40 -20.47
CA LYS A 32 10.28 31.31 -21.73
C LYS A 32 11.00 29.96 -21.77
N GLY A 33 10.53 29.03 -22.61
CA GLY A 33 11.11 27.68 -22.70
C GLY A 33 12.58 27.70 -23.11
N SER A 34 13.46 27.41 -22.16
CA SER A 34 14.87 27.17 -22.41
C SER A 34 15.09 25.66 -22.63
N SER A 35 16.15 25.31 -23.34
CA SER A 35 16.57 23.91 -23.53
C SER A 35 16.82 23.17 -22.20
N ASP A 36 16.96 23.93 -21.12
CA ASP A 36 17.19 23.46 -19.76
C ASP A 36 15.92 22.87 -19.13
N ASP A 37 14.73 23.34 -19.57
CA ASP A 37 13.44 22.89 -19.07
C ASP A 37 13.18 21.44 -19.45
N VAL A 38 13.36 21.07 -20.73
CA VAL A 38 13.19 19.66 -21.19
C VAL A 38 14.14 18.70 -20.47
N VAL A 39 15.35 19.14 -20.14
CA VAL A 39 16.31 18.34 -19.36
C VAL A 39 15.83 18.16 -17.91
N LEU A 40 15.23 19.19 -17.31
CA LEU A 40 14.65 19.12 -15.96
C LEU A 40 13.43 18.20 -15.90
N TRP A 41 12.53 18.25 -16.89
CA TRP A 41 11.38 17.33 -17.01
C TRP A 41 11.83 15.87 -17.08
N LEU A 42 12.82 15.57 -17.92
CA LEU A 42 13.38 14.21 -18.06
C LEU A 42 14.00 13.71 -16.74
N LYS A 43 14.70 14.58 -16.01
CA LYS A 43 15.28 14.23 -14.70
C LYS A 43 14.22 13.96 -13.64
N GLN A 44 13.15 14.76 -13.59
CA GLN A 44 12.03 14.53 -12.67
C GLN A 44 11.35 13.19 -12.94
N MET A 45 11.05 12.88 -14.21
CA MET A 45 10.45 11.59 -14.58
C MET A 45 11.32 10.40 -14.20
N ALA A 46 12.64 10.52 -14.37
CA ALA A 46 13.58 9.48 -13.95
C ALA A 46 13.61 9.31 -12.42
N HIS A 47 13.56 10.40 -11.64
CA HIS A 47 13.46 10.34 -10.19
C HIS A 47 12.15 9.65 -9.73
N ASP A 48 11.01 10.00 -10.33
CA ASP A 48 9.73 9.38 -9.97
C ASP A 48 9.68 7.88 -10.32
N ALA A 49 10.26 7.50 -11.46
CA ALA A 49 10.36 6.10 -11.88
C ALA A 49 11.30 5.28 -10.97
N THR A 50 12.47 5.83 -10.62
CA THR A 50 13.40 5.18 -9.70
C THR A 50 12.81 5.06 -8.30
N TYR A 51 12.15 6.10 -7.79
CA TYR A 51 11.43 6.08 -6.52
C TYR A 51 10.34 4.98 -6.48
N LYS A 52 9.59 4.82 -7.57
CA LYS A 52 8.55 3.77 -7.67
C LYS A 52 9.15 2.35 -7.65
N LEU A 53 10.27 2.13 -8.34
CA LEU A 53 10.96 0.83 -8.35
C LEU A 53 11.55 0.48 -6.97
N GLU A 54 12.07 1.48 -6.26
CA GLU A 54 12.54 1.28 -4.88
C GLU A 54 11.41 0.95 -3.90
N ILE A 55 10.24 1.54 -4.07
CA ILE A 55 9.06 1.23 -3.25
C ILE A 55 8.57 -0.20 -3.49
N ASP A 56 8.50 -0.64 -4.74
CA ASP A 56 8.04 -1.99 -5.08
C ASP A 56 9.01 -3.06 -4.55
N SER A 57 10.32 -2.86 -4.72
CA SER A 57 11.35 -3.78 -4.22
C SER A 57 11.41 -3.86 -2.68
N LYS A 58 11.00 -2.81 -1.96
CA LYS A 58 10.92 -2.80 -0.49
C LYS A 58 9.54 -3.19 0.03
N ALA A 59 8.51 -3.25 -0.81
CA ALA A 59 7.16 -3.59 -0.39
C ALA A 59 7.10 -5.01 0.14
N ARG A 60 6.42 -5.19 1.28
CA ARG A 60 6.13 -6.49 1.87
C ARG A 60 4.64 -6.74 1.78
N PHE A 61 4.22 -8.01 1.89
CA PHE A 61 2.80 -8.40 1.81
C PHE A 61 2.14 -8.44 3.19
N CYS A 62 0.94 -7.87 3.29
CA CYS A 62 0.10 -7.99 4.48
C CYS A 62 -0.47 -9.41 4.61
N ALA A 63 -0.28 -10.07 5.75
CA ALA A 63 -0.81 -11.42 5.98
C ALA A 63 -2.35 -11.46 6.08
N GLY A 64 -3.00 -10.32 6.32
CA GLY A 64 -4.46 -10.26 6.44
C GLY A 64 -5.21 -9.93 5.15
N CYS A 65 -4.58 -9.27 4.18
CA CYS A 65 -5.24 -8.84 2.93
C CYS A 65 -4.41 -9.08 1.65
N PHE A 66 -3.19 -9.61 1.79
CA PHE A 66 -2.26 -9.96 0.71
C PHE A 66 -1.89 -8.83 -0.25
N ARG A 67 -2.09 -7.57 0.17
CA ARG A 67 -1.65 -6.39 -0.60
C ARG A 67 -0.22 -6.00 -0.24
N PRO A 68 0.59 -5.57 -1.22
CA PRO A 68 1.90 -5.00 -0.96
C PRO A 68 1.74 -3.64 -0.26
N SER A 69 2.64 -3.34 0.68
CA SER A 69 2.67 -2.06 1.37
C SER A 69 4.07 -1.78 1.92
N VAL A 70 4.43 -0.50 1.93
CA VAL A 70 5.58 0.01 2.67
C VAL A 70 5.15 0.32 4.10
N GLY A 71 5.92 -0.13 5.10
CA GLY A 71 5.62 0.14 6.50
C GLY A 71 4.59 -0.79 7.16
N LEU A 72 4.59 -2.08 6.83
CA LEU A 72 3.78 -3.05 7.57
C LEU A 72 4.24 -3.19 9.03
N LYS A 73 3.27 -3.24 9.95
CA LYS A 73 3.49 -3.52 11.37
C LYS A 73 3.70 -5.02 11.58
N VAL A 74 4.76 -5.39 12.28
CA VAL A 74 5.00 -6.79 12.69
C VAL A 74 4.08 -7.16 13.85
N CYS A 75 3.70 -8.44 13.94
CA CYS A 75 3.07 -8.96 15.15
C CYS A 75 4.07 -8.85 16.31
N SER A 76 3.71 -8.14 17.38
CA SER A 76 4.60 -7.89 18.52
C SER A 76 4.96 -9.12 19.34
N ARG A 77 4.24 -10.24 19.14
CA ARG A 77 4.47 -11.49 19.86
C ARG A 77 5.40 -12.44 19.11
N CYS A 78 5.08 -12.74 17.85
CA CYS A 78 5.84 -13.71 17.07
C CYS A 78 6.86 -13.08 16.13
N GLU A 79 6.72 -11.79 15.83
CA GLU A 79 7.54 -11.01 14.89
C GLU A 79 7.62 -11.57 13.44
N SER A 80 6.94 -12.68 13.16
CA SER A 80 7.02 -13.45 11.93
C SER A 80 6.07 -12.93 10.84
N VAL A 81 4.86 -12.49 11.22
CA VAL A 81 3.84 -11.98 10.30
C VAL A 81 3.67 -10.47 10.37
N ARG A 82 3.19 -9.86 9.28
CA ARG A 82 3.10 -8.40 9.12
C ARG A 82 1.73 -7.95 8.61
N TYR A 83 1.30 -6.75 9.01
CA TYR A 83 -0.03 -6.21 8.71
C TYR A 83 0.01 -4.73 8.33
N CYS A 84 -0.84 -4.33 7.38
CA CYS A 84 -0.98 -2.92 7.00
C CYS A 84 -1.87 -2.13 7.98
N SER A 85 -2.69 -2.82 8.77
CA SER A 85 -3.57 -2.21 9.75
C SER A 85 -3.94 -3.18 10.87
N ASP A 86 -4.36 -2.62 12.01
CA ASP A 86 -4.79 -3.38 13.17
C ASP A 86 -6.07 -4.21 12.85
N GLN A 87 -6.87 -3.74 11.88
CA GLN A 87 -8.02 -4.49 11.38
C GLN A 87 -7.60 -5.77 10.64
N CYS A 88 -6.55 -5.70 9.80
CA CYS A 88 -6.00 -6.88 9.14
C CYS A 88 -5.39 -7.86 10.15
N GLN A 89 -4.76 -7.35 11.21
CA GLN A 89 -4.25 -8.19 12.30
C GLN A 89 -5.39 -8.90 13.02
N LYS A 90 -6.43 -8.19 13.49
CA LYS A 90 -7.57 -8.79 14.20
C LYS A 90 -8.30 -9.83 13.36
N ARG A 91 -8.50 -9.55 12.06
CA ARG A 91 -9.10 -10.52 11.14
C ARG A 91 -8.21 -11.75 10.98
N HIS A 92 -6.91 -11.60 10.76
CA HIS A 92 -6.03 -12.76 10.63
C HIS A 92 -5.93 -13.55 11.95
N TRP A 93 -6.00 -12.85 13.09
CA TRP A 93 -6.02 -13.45 14.43
C TRP A 93 -7.17 -14.44 14.62
N THR A 94 -8.39 -14.04 14.26
CA THR A 94 -9.57 -14.91 14.38
C THR A 94 -9.59 -16.05 13.37
N HIS A 95 -8.85 -15.94 12.26
CA HIS A 95 -8.79 -16.97 11.22
C HIS A 95 -7.69 -18.04 11.44
N GLY A 96 -7.01 -18.03 12.59
CA GLY A 96 -6.05 -19.08 12.94
C GLY A 96 -4.68 -18.58 13.36
N HIS A 97 -4.33 -17.31 13.13
CA HIS A 97 -3.01 -16.81 13.57
C HIS A 97 -2.82 -16.94 15.09
N LYS A 98 -3.91 -16.93 15.89
CA LYS A 98 -3.85 -17.16 17.33
C LYS A 98 -3.17 -18.48 17.72
N GLU A 99 -3.39 -19.54 16.95
CA GLU A 99 -2.90 -20.89 17.24
C GLU A 99 -1.43 -21.03 16.84
N GLU A 100 -1.04 -20.39 15.74
CA GLU A 100 0.31 -20.39 15.17
C GLU A 100 1.24 -19.30 15.79
N CYS A 101 0.72 -18.46 16.69
CA CYS A 101 1.47 -17.33 17.23
C CYS A 101 2.48 -17.76 18.30
N ILE A 102 3.67 -18.16 17.86
CA ILE A 102 4.79 -18.60 18.70
C ILE A 102 5.81 -17.46 18.84
N SER A 103 6.20 -17.14 20.07
CA SER A 103 7.27 -16.16 20.33
C SER A 103 8.63 -16.76 19.95
N PRO A 104 9.51 -16.03 19.25
CA PRO A 104 10.89 -16.46 19.06
C PRO A 104 11.64 -16.30 20.39
N GLU A 105 11.52 -17.27 21.29
CA GLU A 105 12.35 -17.27 22.49
C GLU A 105 13.82 -17.44 22.10
N ILE A 106 14.68 -16.60 22.67
CA ILE A 106 16.13 -16.81 22.70
C ILE A 106 16.35 -18.04 23.61
N PRO A 107 16.97 -19.14 23.14
CA PRO A 107 17.30 -20.23 24.05
C PRO A 107 18.31 -19.70 25.08
N ALA A 108 17.98 -19.88 26.36
CA ALA A 108 18.76 -19.44 27.52
C ALA A 108 20.17 -20.04 27.56
#